data_AF-A0AAD4J9S3-F1
#
_entry.id   AF-A0AAD4J9S3-F1
#
_cell.length_a   1.000
_cell.length_b   1.000
_cell.length_c   1.000
_cell.angle_alpha   90.00
_cell.angle_beta   90.00
_cell.angle_gamma   90.00
#
_symmetry.space_group_name_H-M   'P 1'
#
loop_
_entity.id
_entity.type
_entity.pdbx_description
1 polymer ?
#
loop_
_entity_poly.entity_id
_entity_poly.type
_entity_poly.pdbx_seq_one_letter_code
_entity_poly.pdbx_strand_id
1 'polypeptide(L)' 'MASGWGITGNKSRCFDFWVDFNECMSRCREPKDYGLLREDYFECLHHSKE' A
#
# COMPACT_ATOMS: atom_id res chain seq x y z
N MET A 1 1.70 -3.81 10.61
CA MET A 1 0.54 -2.91 10.81
C MET A 1 0.11 -2.40 9.46
N ALA A 2 -1.16 -2.58 9.10
CA ALA A 2 -1.70 -2.19 7.78
C ALA A 2 -2.10 -0.70 7.69
N SER A 3 -1.94 0.06 8.77
CA SER A 3 -2.35 1.46 8.91
C SER A 3 -1.27 2.47 8.53
N GLY A 4 -0.14 2.05 7.95
CA GLY A 4 0.87 2.96 7.40
C GLY A 4 1.78 3.68 8.41
N TRP A 5 1.43 3.69 9.69
CA TRP A 5 2.25 4.27 10.77
C TRP A 5 2.97 3.17 11.54
N GLY A 6 4.28 3.32 11.73
CA GLY A 6 5.10 2.43 12.57
C GLY A 6 4.81 2.62 14.07
N ILE A 7 5.23 1.65 14.89
CA ILE A 7 5.03 1.68 16.36
C ILE A 7 5.66 2.93 16.99
N THR A 8 6.71 3.45 16.36
CA THR A 8 7.45 4.65 16.77
C THR A 8 6.83 5.95 16.25
N GLY A 9 5.68 5.92 15.58
CA GLY A 9 5.06 7.11 14.97
C GLY A 9 5.75 7.57 13.68
N ASN A 10 6.78 6.86 13.23
CA ASN A 10 7.42 7.11 11.95
C ASN A 10 6.59 6.52 10.80
N LYS A 11 6.68 7.17 9.65
CA LYS A 11 6.15 6.67 8.38
C LYS A 11 6.68 5.25 8.15
N SER A 12 5.76 4.28 8.00
CA SER A 12 6.17 2.90 7.75
C SER A 12 6.89 2.79 6.40
N ARG A 13 7.77 1.80 6.26
CA ARG A 13 8.55 1.55 5.03
C ARG A 13 7.68 1.48 3.77
N CYS A 14 6.45 0.97 3.89
CA CYS A 14 5.53 0.76 2.79
C CYS A 14 4.42 1.83 2.72
N PHE A 15 4.59 2.95 3.42
CA PHE A 15 3.56 3.99 3.46
C PHE A 15 3.36 4.69 2.11
N ASP A 16 4.41 4.86 1.30
CA ASP A 16 4.26 5.44 -0.04
C ASP A 16 3.33 4.60 -0.92
N PHE A 17 3.53 3.28 -0.96
CA PHE A 17 2.62 2.35 -1.65
C PHE A 17 1.19 2.41 -1.11
N TRP A 18 1.04 2.58 0.21
CA TRP A 18 -0.28 2.74 0.82
C TRP A 18 -0.95 4.05 0.41
N VAL A 19 -0.21 5.16 0.30
CA VAL A 19 -0.74 6.45 -0.16
C VAL A 19 -1.21 6.33 -1.62
N ASP A 20 -0.40 5.73 -2.49
CA ASP A 20 -0.76 5.51 -3.90
C ASP A 20 -1.99 4.62 -4.04
N PHE A 21 -2.03 3.52 -3.28
CA PHE A 21 -3.19 2.63 -3.23
C PHE A 21 -4.45 3.35 -2.73
N ASN A 22 -4.34 4.16 -1.67
CA ASN A 22 -5.46 4.89 -1.09
C ASN A 22 -5.96 6.03 -2.00
N GLU A 23 -5.06 6.74 -2.67
CA GLU A 23 -5.41 7.73 -3.69
C GLU A 23 -6.12 7.08 -4.87
N CYS A 24 -5.59 5.96 -5.38
CA CYS A 24 -6.24 5.25 -6.48
C CYS A 24 -7.56 4.61 -6.04
N MET A 25 -7.69 4.09 -4.81
CA MET A 25 -8.98 3.61 -4.30
C MET A 25 -10.04 4.73 -4.29
N SER A 26 -9.63 5.98 -4.04
CA SER A 26 -10.53 7.14 -4.01
C SER A 26 -10.81 7.73 -5.41
N ARG A 27 -9.87 7.61 -6.34
CA ARG A 27 -9.91 8.29 -7.66
C ARG A 27 -10.18 7.35 -8.83
N CYS A 28 -9.68 6.11 -8.78
CA CYS A 28 -9.80 5.12 -9.84
C CYS A 28 -11.19 4.47 -9.80
N ARG A 29 -11.87 4.44 -10.96
CA ARG A 29 -13.16 3.74 -11.11
C ARG A 29 -13.00 2.26 -11.45
N GLU A 30 -11.84 1.86 -11.96
CA GLU A 30 -11.63 0.51 -12.45
C GLU A 30 -10.92 -0.38 -11.42
N PRO A 31 -11.43 -1.61 -11.18
CA PRO A 31 -10.87 -2.54 -10.21
C PRO A 31 -9.44 -3.02 -10.50
N LYS A 32 -9.01 -2.89 -11.76
CA LYS A 32 -7.69 -3.37 -12.19
C LYS A 32 -6.57 -2.43 -11.76
N ASP A 33 -6.80 -1.11 -11.77
CA ASP A 33 -5.76 -0.12 -11.47
C ASP A 33 -5.33 -0.14 -10.01
N TYR A 34 -6.27 -0.25 -9.06
CA TYR A 34 -5.90 -0.39 -7.63
C TYR A 34 -5.51 -1.82 -7.26
N GLY A 35 -5.76 -2.81 -8.12
CA GLY A 35 -5.35 -4.21 -7.92
C GLY A 35 -3.82 -4.34 -7.91
N LEU A 36 -3.16 -3.73 -8.90
CA LEU A 36 -1.69 -3.71 -8.98
C LEU A 36 -1.06 -2.99 -7.79
N LEU A 37 -1.55 -1.78 -7.46
CA LEU A 37 -1.07 -1.00 -6.31
C LEU A 37 -1.27 -1.73 -4.98
N ARG A 38 -2.37 -2.51 -4.87
CA ARG A 38 -2.58 -3.40 -3.73
C ARG A 38 -1.50 -4.48 -3.69
N GLU A 39 -1.22 -5.15 -4.79
CA GLU A 39 -0.19 -6.20 -4.84
C GLU A 39 1.19 -5.65 -4.46
N ASP A 40 1.57 -4.46 -4.92
CA ASP A 40 2.81 -3.79 -4.52
C ASP A 40 2.86 -3.44 -3.03
N TYR A 41 1.75 -2.92 -2.47
CA TYR A 41 1.66 -2.65 -1.03
C TYR A 41 1.80 -3.93 -0.20
N PHE A 42 1.12 -5.01 -0.60
CA PHE A 42 1.18 -6.30 0.10
C PHE A 42 2.54 -6.99 -0.08
N GLU A 43 3.19 -6.86 -1.24
CA GLU A 43 4.56 -7.34 -1.46
C GLU A 43 5.51 -6.65 -0.48
N CYS A 44 5.51 -5.31 -0.45
CA CYS A 44 6.36 -4.56 0.48
C CYS A 44 6.11 -4.92 1.96
N LEU A 45 4.87 -5.26 2.34
CA LEU A 45 4.53 -5.67 3.71
C LEU A 45 4.98 -7.09 4.06
N HIS A 46 4.85 -8.03 3.13
CA HIS A 46 4.97 -9.46 3.41
C HIS A 46 6.23 -10.09 2.83
N HIS A 47 6.98 -9.38 1.97
CA HIS A 47 8.15 -9.90 1.27
C HIS A 47 7.88 -11.28 0.64
N SER A 48 6.67 -11.51 0.14
CA SER A 48 6.26 -12.85 -0.30
C SER A 48 6.91 -13.29 -1.61
N LYS A 49 7.71 -12.43 -2.26
CA LYS A 49 8.45 -12.71 -3.49
C LYS A 49 9.96 -12.97 -3.27
N GLU A 50 10.41 -13.17 -2.03
CA GLU A 50 11.77 -13.66 -1.75
C GLU A 50 11.95 -15.14 -2.14
#